data_AF-A0A7J6D4W9-F1
#
_entry.id   AF-A0A7J6D4W9-F1
#
_cell.length_a   1.000
_cell.length_b   1.000
_cell.length_c   1.000
_cell.angle_alpha   90.00
_cell.angle_beta   90.00
_cell.angle_gamma   90.00
#
_symmetry.space_group_name_H-M   'P 1'
#
loop_
_entity.id
_entity.type
_entity.pdbx_description
1 polymer ?
#
loop_
_entity_poly.entity_id
_entity_poly.type
_entity_poly.pdbx_seq_one_letter_code
_entity_poly.pdbx_strand_id
1 'polypeptide(L)'
;MKSLVCILLLLETFVLAVLGNNEISQQLRSEDSRQNPPQTDTVRDDASTDGQYCHLYFPDIHAALRELTATVTEQKANIRALETRLSDAEQAAEQQTLLLQELNKKNDEMSNLTQSQVEELRKENRGNAYSPITGVFTAPLRGAYMFRISVYGPASQATPSTVSIIKNGQHVVIAHAHQAGNVVNSSNGAVLLLEVGDVVYVTLLANRRISDSQSNHNTFSGYLLFPLREQ
;
A
#
# COMPACT_ATOMS: atom_id res chain seq x y z
N MET A 1 10.40 9.31 -17.29
CA MET A 1 11.40 8.86 -16.28
C MET A 1 12.34 10.02 -15.94
N LYS A 2 11.83 11.08 -15.29
CA LYS A 2 12.61 12.23 -14.80
C LYS A 2 11.74 12.97 -13.77
N SER A 3 11.36 12.31 -12.67
CA SER A 3 10.58 13.01 -11.63
C SER A 3 10.58 12.38 -10.24
N LEU A 4 11.60 11.58 -9.88
CA LEU A 4 11.61 10.87 -8.59
C LEU A 4 12.47 11.53 -7.50
N VAL A 5 13.12 12.65 -7.80
CA VAL A 5 14.04 13.33 -6.87
C VAL A 5 13.31 13.98 -5.67
N CYS A 6 11.98 14.13 -5.69
CA CYS A 6 11.23 14.72 -4.56
C CYS A 6 10.18 13.82 -3.89
N ILE A 7 9.94 12.58 -4.37
CA ILE A 7 8.90 11.72 -3.79
C ILE A 7 9.25 11.25 -2.36
N LEU A 8 10.54 11.18 -2.01
CA LEU A 8 10.97 10.81 -0.65
C LEU A 8 10.81 11.93 0.39
N LEU A 9 10.61 13.20 -0.01
CA LEU A 9 10.43 14.30 0.94
C LEU A 9 8.96 14.59 1.31
N LEU A 10 7.98 13.90 0.70
CA LEU A 10 6.55 14.11 0.97
C LEU A 10 5.81 12.89 1.55
N LEU A 11 6.46 11.71 1.61
CA LEU A 11 5.84 10.51 2.18
C LEU A 11 5.78 10.52 3.71
N GLU A 12 6.67 11.23 4.41
CA GLU A 12 6.62 11.30 5.88
C GLU A 12 5.45 12.15 6.41
N THR A 13 4.96 13.12 5.64
CA THR A 13 3.80 13.94 6.05
C THR A 13 2.44 13.21 5.96
N PHE A 14 2.35 12.07 5.27
CA PHE A 14 1.08 11.34 5.12
C PHE A 14 0.84 10.30 6.23
N VAL A 15 1.90 9.82 6.90
CA VAL A 15 1.79 8.77 7.93
C VAL A 15 1.22 9.31 9.25
N LEU A 16 1.44 10.59 9.57
CA LEU A 16 0.91 11.19 10.81
C LEU A 16 -0.58 11.58 10.74
N ALA A 17 -1.19 11.62 9.56
CA ALA A 17 -2.61 11.97 9.41
C ALA A 17 -3.56 10.76 9.45
N VAL A 18 -3.04 9.54 9.26
CA VAL A 18 -3.86 8.31 9.22
C VAL A 18 -3.97 7.62 10.58
N LEU A 19 -3.11 7.96 11.54
CA LEU A 19 -3.17 7.42 12.91
C LEU A 19 -4.23 8.12 13.79
N GLY A 20 -4.88 9.18 13.31
CA GLY A 20 -5.89 9.94 14.07
C GLY A 20 -7.33 9.47 13.93
N ASN A 21 -7.65 8.53 13.03
CA ASN A 21 -9.04 8.19 12.67
C ASN A 21 -9.37 6.68 12.75
N ASN A 22 -8.78 5.95 13.71
CA ASN A 22 -9.22 4.60 14.04
C ASN A 22 -9.94 4.59 15.40
N GLU A 23 -11.12 5.20 15.44
CA GLU A 23 -12.19 4.79 16.34
C GLU A 23 -13.41 4.48 15.47
N ILE A 24 -13.81 3.20 15.45
CA ILE A 24 -15.20 2.71 15.57
C ILE A 24 -15.15 1.20 15.30
N SER A 25 -15.18 0.44 16.39
CA SER A 25 -15.68 -0.93 16.42
C SER A 25 -16.56 -1.03 17.65
N GLN A 26 -17.88 -1.09 17.43
CA GLN A 26 -18.86 -1.88 18.19
C GLN A 26 -20.27 -1.44 17.78
N GLN A 27 -21.04 -2.34 17.17
CA GLN A 27 -22.24 -2.90 17.80
C GLN A 27 -22.90 -3.94 16.90
N LEU A 28 -22.80 -5.19 17.34
CA LEU A 28 -23.71 -6.28 17.01
C LEU A 28 -25.06 -6.06 17.71
N ARG A 29 -26.11 -6.65 17.12
CA ARG A 29 -27.22 -7.38 17.77
C ARG A 29 -28.60 -6.71 17.81
N SER A 30 -29.51 -7.24 16.97
CA SER A 30 -30.92 -7.60 17.26
C SER A 30 -31.51 -8.13 15.94
N GLU A 31 -31.59 -9.43 15.68
CA GLU A 31 -32.68 -10.34 16.06
C GLU A 31 -34.10 -9.75 16.08
N ASP A 32 -34.98 -10.52 15.43
CA ASP A 32 -36.44 -10.63 15.59
C ASP A 32 -37.33 -9.90 14.56
N SER A 33 -37.89 -10.68 13.61
CA SER A 33 -39.35 -10.90 13.56
C SER A 33 -39.77 -11.84 12.40
N ARG A 34 -40.27 -13.03 12.80
CA ARG A 34 -41.55 -13.69 12.41
C ARG A 34 -41.88 -13.77 10.90
N GLN A 35 -42.18 -14.96 10.33
CA GLN A 35 -43.41 -15.73 10.57
C GLN A 35 -43.23 -17.23 10.23
N ASN A 36 -43.71 -18.12 11.12
CA ASN A 36 -43.96 -19.54 10.87
C ASN A 36 -45.19 -19.77 9.95
N PRO A 37 -45.27 -20.90 9.23
CA PRO A 37 -46.52 -21.41 8.64
C PRO A 37 -47.22 -22.42 9.56
N PRO A 38 -48.57 -22.43 9.62
CA PRO A 38 -49.36 -23.63 9.94
C PRO A 38 -50.45 -23.83 8.86
N GLN A 39 -51.09 -24.97 8.61
CA GLN A 39 -51.10 -26.35 9.07
C GLN A 39 -51.94 -27.10 7.99
N THR A 40 -51.63 -28.33 7.61
CA THR A 40 -52.40 -29.55 7.97
C THR A 40 -53.91 -29.47 7.68
N ASP A 41 -54.35 -30.10 6.59
CA ASP A 41 -55.73 -30.57 6.42
C ASP A 41 -55.74 -32.10 6.36
N THR A 42 -56.34 -32.67 7.39
CA THR A 42 -56.78 -34.06 7.48
C THR A 42 -58.17 -34.20 6.89
N VAL A 43 -58.37 -35.10 5.93
CA VAL A 43 -59.69 -35.69 5.64
C VAL A 43 -59.54 -37.21 5.54
N ARG A 44 -60.40 -37.89 6.30
CA ARG A 44 -60.60 -39.33 6.42
C ARG A 44 -61.34 -39.90 5.21
N ASP A 45 -61.18 -41.21 5.03
CA ASP A 45 -62.19 -42.24 4.68
C ASP A 45 -61.44 -43.39 3.98
N ASP A 46 -61.71 -44.69 4.13
CA ASP A 46 -62.36 -45.52 5.14
C ASP A 46 -62.03 -46.99 4.73
N ALA A 47 -62.14 -47.93 5.68
CA ALA A 47 -62.41 -49.37 5.50
C ALA A 47 -61.40 -50.37 4.83
N SER A 48 -60.82 -51.21 5.71
CA SER A 48 -61.08 -52.67 5.85
C SER A 48 -60.37 -53.77 5.00
N THR A 49 -60.16 -54.90 5.71
CA THR A 49 -59.79 -56.30 5.34
C THR A 49 -58.29 -56.58 5.26
N ASP A 50 -57.66 -57.10 6.32
CA ASP A 50 -57.72 -58.46 6.92
C ASP A 50 -57.19 -59.57 5.99
N GLY A 51 -56.20 -60.32 6.48
CA GLY A 51 -55.51 -61.34 5.69
C GLY A 51 -54.12 -61.69 6.21
N GLN A 52 -54.02 -62.04 7.48
CA GLN A 52 -52.81 -62.60 8.08
C GLN A 52 -52.69 -64.09 7.71
N TYR A 53 -51.74 -64.43 6.85
CA TYR A 53 -51.23 -65.79 6.69
C TYR A 53 -49.71 -65.78 6.85
N CYS A 54 -49.25 -66.45 7.91
CA CYS A 54 -47.85 -66.74 8.17
C CYS A 54 -47.23 -67.53 7.01
N HIS A 55 -46.11 -67.07 6.45
CA HIS A 55 -45.26 -67.89 5.61
C HIS A 55 -43.78 -67.65 5.97
N LEU A 56 -43.27 -68.59 6.78
CA LEU A 56 -41.93 -69.18 6.73
C LEU A 56 -40.73 -68.25 6.46
N TYR A 57 -39.84 -68.17 7.47
CA TYR A 57 -38.47 -67.63 7.39
C TYR A 57 -37.67 -68.28 6.23
N PHE A 58 -37.70 -67.64 5.08
CA PHE A 58 -36.61 -67.61 4.12
C PHE A 58 -36.23 -66.14 3.97
N PRO A 59 -34.94 -65.77 3.96
CA PRO A 59 -34.55 -64.41 3.62
C PRO A 59 -35.20 -64.06 2.28
N ASP A 60 -36.01 -63.00 2.23
CA ASP A 60 -36.56 -62.52 0.96
C ASP A 60 -35.38 -62.09 0.09
N ILE A 61 -34.94 -62.98 -0.80
CA ILE A 61 -33.81 -62.77 -1.70
C ILE A 61 -34.04 -61.50 -2.52
N HIS A 62 -35.31 -61.16 -2.82
CA HIS A 62 -35.65 -59.93 -3.50
C HIS A 62 -35.46 -58.69 -2.60
N ALA A 63 -35.67 -58.79 -1.28
CA ALA A 63 -35.35 -57.72 -0.34
C ALA A 63 -33.84 -57.46 -0.28
N ALA A 64 -33.03 -58.51 -0.14
CA ALA A 64 -31.58 -58.39 -0.15
C ALA A 64 -31.05 -57.83 -1.48
N LEU A 65 -31.64 -58.22 -2.62
CA LEU A 65 -31.26 -57.69 -3.93
C LEU A 65 -31.67 -56.21 -4.11
N ARG A 66 -32.81 -55.78 -3.55
CA ARG A 66 -33.23 -54.37 -3.54
C ARG A 66 -32.27 -53.51 -2.71
N GLU A 67 -31.86 -53.99 -1.55
CA GLU A 67 -30.89 -53.32 -0.67
C GLU A 67 -29.51 -53.22 -1.33
N LEU A 68 -29.04 -54.29 -1.97
CA LEU A 68 -27.80 -54.27 -2.73
C LEU A 68 -27.90 -53.30 -3.93
N THR A 69 -29.04 -53.26 -4.62
CA THR A 69 -29.26 -52.32 -5.71
C THR A 69 -29.23 -50.87 -5.21
N ALA A 70 -29.87 -50.58 -4.08
CA ALA A 70 -29.86 -49.26 -3.47
C ALA A 70 -28.43 -48.83 -3.08
N THR A 71 -27.67 -49.69 -2.41
CA THR A 71 -26.28 -49.40 -2.01
C THR A 71 -25.36 -49.20 -3.22
N VAL A 72 -25.51 -49.99 -4.29
CA VAL A 72 -24.74 -49.79 -5.54
C VAL A 72 -25.11 -48.46 -6.22
N THR A 73 -26.40 -48.09 -6.23
CA THR A 73 -26.80 -46.79 -6.80
C THR A 73 -26.27 -45.61 -5.99
N GLU A 74 -26.23 -45.72 -4.67
CA GLU A 74 -25.67 -44.71 -3.77
C GLU A 74 -24.16 -44.59 -3.93
N GLN A 75 -23.43 -45.72 -3.95
CA GLN A 75 -21.99 -45.72 -4.22
C GLN A 75 -21.66 -45.09 -5.57
N LYS A 76 -22.46 -45.37 -6.61
CA LYS A 76 -22.31 -44.75 -7.93
C LYS A 76 -22.59 -43.24 -7.91
N ALA A 77 -23.50 -42.77 -7.07
CA ALA A 77 -23.71 -41.34 -6.85
C ALA A 77 -22.52 -40.71 -6.12
N ASN A 78 -22.00 -41.37 -5.08
CA ASN A 78 -20.84 -40.91 -4.31
C ASN A 78 -19.57 -40.83 -5.16
N ILE A 79 -19.33 -41.82 -6.03
CA ILE A 79 -18.19 -41.80 -6.96
C ILE A 79 -18.27 -40.58 -7.89
N ARG A 80 -19.43 -40.35 -8.51
CA ARG A 80 -19.62 -39.16 -9.38
C ARG A 80 -19.39 -37.86 -8.63
N ALA A 81 -19.89 -37.75 -7.39
CA ALA A 81 -19.67 -36.57 -6.56
C ALA A 81 -18.19 -36.37 -6.19
N LEU A 82 -17.45 -37.46 -5.92
CA LEU A 82 -16.02 -37.40 -5.65
C LEU A 82 -15.21 -37.02 -6.90
N GLU A 83 -15.55 -37.56 -8.07
CA GLU A 83 -14.93 -37.19 -9.34
C GLU A 83 -15.11 -35.70 -9.65
N THR A 84 -16.31 -35.15 -9.44
CA THR A 84 -16.57 -33.71 -9.60
C THR A 84 -15.73 -32.87 -8.63
N ARG A 85 -15.72 -33.23 -7.34
CA ARG A 85 -14.93 -32.49 -6.33
C ARG A 85 -13.43 -32.54 -6.61
N LEU A 86 -12.93 -33.66 -7.14
CA LEU A 86 -11.54 -33.80 -7.54
C LEU A 86 -11.22 -32.85 -8.70
N SER A 87 -12.07 -32.82 -9.74
CA SER A 87 -11.89 -31.93 -10.88
C SER A 87 -11.96 -30.45 -10.48
N ASP A 88 -12.90 -30.07 -9.61
CA ASP A 88 -13.01 -28.71 -9.09
C ASP A 88 -11.78 -28.32 -8.26
N ALA A 89 -11.26 -29.24 -7.44
CA ALA A 89 -10.06 -29.01 -6.63
C ALA A 89 -8.80 -28.89 -7.49
N GLU A 90 -8.66 -29.70 -8.54
CA GLU A 90 -7.56 -29.61 -9.51
C GLU A 90 -7.58 -28.25 -10.22
N GLN A 91 -8.75 -27.81 -10.70
CA GLN A 91 -8.90 -26.48 -11.31
C GLN A 91 -8.58 -25.35 -10.32
N ALA A 92 -9.00 -25.47 -9.05
CA ALA A 92 -8.68 -24.48 -8.03
C ALA A 92 -7.17 -24.41 -7.75
N ALA A 93 -6.47 -25.55 -7.73
CA ALA A 93 -5.03 -25.63 -7.54
C ALA A 93 -4.26 -25.02 -8.73
N GLU A 94 -4.72 -25.26 -9.96
CA GLU A 94 -4.16 -24.62 -11.17
C GLU A 94 -4.34 -23.09 -11.13
N GLN A 95 -5.54 -22.62 -10.77
CA GLN A 95 -5.80 -21.19 -10.60
C GLN A 95 -4.91 -20.56 -9.53
N GLN A 96 -4.72 -21.23 -8.39
CA GLN A 96 -3.81 -20.76 -7.33
C GLN A 96 -2.36 -20.69 -7.84
N THR A 97 -1.93 -21.65 -8.65
CA THR A 97 -0.58 -21.68 -9.23
C THR A 97 -0.35 -20.50 -10.18
N LEU A 98 -1.34 -20.18 -11.02
CA LEU A 98 -1.28 -19.02 -11.93
C LEU A 98 -1.20 -17.70 -11.14
N LEU A 99 -2.02 -17.55 -10.09
CA LEU A 99 -1.98 -16.37 -9.23
C LEU A 99 -0.61 -16.21 -8.54
N LEU A 100 -0.02 -17.30 -8.06
CA LEU A 100 1.30 -17.28 -7.43
C LEU A 100 2.38 -16.85 -8.44
N GLN A 101 2.32 -17.33 -9.68
CA GLN A 101 3.23 -16.92 -10.74
C GLN A 101 3.11 -15.42 -11.07
N GLU A 102 1.88 -14.90 -11.19
CA GLU A 102 1.65 -13.47 -11.42
C GLU A 102 2.15 -12.59 -10.28
N LEU A 103 1.93 -13.02 -9.02
CA LEU A 103 2.43 -12.32 -7.84
C LEU A 103 3.96 -12.27 -7.82
N ASN A 104 4.63 -13.39 -8.09
CA ASN A 104 6.09 -13.44 -8.16
C ASN A 104 6.64 -12.52 -9.25
N LYS A 105 6.02 -12.55 -10.46
CA LYS A 105 6.41 -11.64 -11.55
C LYS A 105 6.28 -10.17 -11.15
N LYS A 106 5.16 -9.79 -10.53
CA LYS A 106 4.95 -8.42 -10.03
C LYS A 106 5.97 -8.03 -8.96
N ASN A 107 6.33 -8.97 -8.09
CA ASN A 107 7.34 -8.73 -7.06
C ASN A 107 8.73 -8.48 -7.68
N ASP A 108 9.11 -9.24 -8.71
CA ASP A 108 10.37 -9.04 -9.43
C ASP A 108 10.39 -7.69 -10.17
N GLU A 109 9.29 -7.32 -10.83
CA GLU A 109 9.13 -6.00 -11.47
C GLU A 109 9.27 -4.85 -10.46
N MET A 110 8.65 -4.98 -9.28
CA MET A 110 8.70 -3.98 -8.20
C MET A 110 10.10 -3.86 -7.59
N SER A 111 10.79 -4.99 -7.40
CA SER A 111 12.18 -5.04 -6.92
C SER A 111 13.13 -4.34 -7.90
N ASN A 112 13.03 -4.65 -9.19
CA ASN A 112 13.84 -4.04 -10.24
C ASN A 112 13.60 -2.52 -10.37
N LEU A 113 12.33 -2.08 -10.27
CA LEU A 113 12.00 -0.66 -10.28
C LEU A 113 12.64 0.07 -9.09
N THR A 114 12.59 -0.55 -7.90
CA THR A 114 13.17 -0.01 -6.68
C THR A 114 14.69 0.09 -6.79
N GLN A 115 15.35 -0.94 -7.31
CA GLN A 115 16.80 -0.93 -7.51
C GLN A 115 17.25 0.17 -8.51
N SER A 116 16.52 0.33 -9.62
CA SER A 116 16.78 1.37 -10.62
C SER A 116 16.65 2.78 -10.02
N GLN A 117 15.59 3.02 -9.22
CA GLN A 117 15.36 4.30 -8.54
C GLN A 117 16.45 4.61 -7.51
N VAL A 118 16.86 3.60 -6.72
CA VAL A 118 17.95 3.75 -5.73
C VAL A 118 19.28 4.06 -6.41
N GLU A 119 19.56 3.42 -7.55
CA GLU A 119 20.80 3.65 -8.30
C GLU A 119 20.81 5.02 -8.99
N GLU A 120 19.66 5.52 -9.46
CA GLU A 120 19.53 6.87 -9.99
C GLU A 120 19.81 7.93 -8.92
N LEU A 121 19.27 7.75 -7.70
CA LEU A 121 19.55 8.62 -6.56
C LEU A 121 21.04 8.59 -6.15
N ARG A 122 21.69 7.42 -6.22
CA ARG A 122 23.14 7.28 -5.98
C ARG A 122 23.98 8.08 -6.97
N LYS A 123 23.56 8.17 -8.22
CA LYS A 123 24.29 8.90 -9.28
C LYS A 123 24.27 10.42 -9.06
N GLU A 124 23.21 10.96 -8.46
CA GLU A 124 23.13 12.39 -8.11
C GLU A 124 23.82 12.70 -6.77
N ASN A 125 23.69 11.83 -5.76
CA ASN A 125 24.37 11.97 -4.47
C ASN A 125 25.77 11.33 -4.46
N ARG A 126 26.61 11.67 -5.44
CA ARG A 126 27.98 11.17 -5.52
C ARG A 126 28.78 11.62 -4.29
N GLY A 127 29.35 10.65 -3.58
CA GLY A 127 30.06 10.87 -2.31
C GLY A 127 29.19 10.68 -1.07
N ASN A 128 27.89 10.37 -1.23
CA ASN A 128 26.95 10.08 -0.14
C ASN A 128 26.94 11.18 0.96
N ALA A 129 27.14 12.43 0.55
CA ALA A 129 27.24 13.57 1.44
C ALA A 129 25.87 14.12 1.86
N TYR A 130 24.81 13.84 1.08
CA TYR A 130 23.44 14.21 1.40
C TYR A 130 22.66 13.01 1.96
N SER A 131 21.95 13.19 3.06
CA SER A 131 21.03 12.18 3.60
C SER A 131 19.61 12.46 3.10
N PRO A 132 19.02 11.61 2.24
CA PRO A 132 17.66 11.82 1.77
C PRO A 132 16.60 11.65 2.87
N ILE A 133 16.95 10.95 3.95
CA ILE A 133 16.06 10.74 5.11
C ILE A 133 15.96 12.03 5.94
N THR A 134 17.10 12.69 6.20
CA THR A 134 17.13 13.87 7.08
C THR A 134 17.12 15.19 6.32
N GLY A 135 17.36 15.17 5.00
CA GLY A 135 17.52 16.38 4.19
C GLY A 135 18.82 17.15 4.46
N VAL A 136 19.80 16.53 5.13
CA VAL A 136 21.05 17.17 5.57
C VAL A 136 22.20 16.80 4.65
N PHE A 137 22.89 17.81 4.13
CA PHE A 137 24.21 17.68 3.52
C PHE A 137 25.30 17.80 4.59
N THR A 138 26.27 16.90 4.60
CA THR A 138 27.46 16.95 5.44
C THR A 138 28.69 17.04 4.56
N ALA A 139 29.51 18.07 4.73
CA ALA A 139 30.68 18.30 3.89
C ALA A 139 31.72 17.17 4.06
N PRO A 140 32.02 16.39 3.00
CA PRO A 140 33.01 15.32 3.07
C PRO A 140 34.44 15.85 2.94
N LEU A 141 34.61 17.07 2.43
CA LEU A 141 35.89 17.71 2.16
C LEU A 141 35.80 19.18 2.57
N ARG A 142 36.95 19.74 2.94
CA ARG A 142 37.08 21.17 3.11
C ARG A 142 37.11 21.85 1.74
N GLY A 143 36.29 22.89 1.54
CA GLY A 143 36.19 23.53 0.23
C GLY A 143 35.13 24.62 0.11
N ALA A 144 35.06 25.22 -1.08
CA ALA A 144 33.99 26.12 -1.45
C ALA A 144 32.85 25.35 -2.12
N TYR A 145 31.63 25.47 -1.60
CA TYR A 145 30.44 24.78 -2.08
C TYR A 145 29.39 25.79 -2.54
N MET A 146 28.73 25.53 -3.68
CA MET A 146 27.56 26.30 -4.09
C MET A 146 26.30 25.55 -3.67
N PHE A 147 25.36 26.22 -3.02
CA PHE A 147 24.02 25.71 -2.75
C PHE A 147 22.96 26.58 -3.41
N ARG A 148 21.91 25.95 -3.93
CA ARG A 148 20.76 26.63 -4.54
C ARG A 148 19.46 26.01 -4.05
N ILE A 149 18.49 26.87 -3.80
CA ILE A 149 17.12 26.51 -3.47
C ILE A 149 16.17 27.13 -4.49
N SER A 150 15.17 26.37 -4.91
CA SER A 150 13.99 26.87 -5.62
C SER A 150 12.75 26.39 -4.89
N VAL A 151 11.81 27.30 -4.65
CA VAL A 151 10.61 27.05 -3.88
C VAL A 151 9.40 27.47 -4.67
N TYR A 152 8.36 26.65 -4.57
CA TYR A 152 7.05 26.87 -5.11
C TYR A 152 6.01 26.67 -4.01
N GLY A 153 4.99 27.51 -4.00
CA GLY A 153 3.92 27.36 -3.02
C GLY A 153 2.71 28.22 -3.33
N PRO A 154 1.65 28.06 -2.53
CA PRO A 154 0.44 28.83 -2.68
C PRO A 154 0.72 30.29 -2.32
N ALA A 155 0.21 31.20 -3.13
CA ALA A 155 0.22 32.61 -2.80
C ALA A 155 -0.81 32.87 -1.69
N SER A 156 -0.34 33.17 -0.49
CA SER A 156 -1.18 33.45 0.67
C SER A 156 -0.61 34.61 1.46
N GLN A 157 -1.49 35.56 1.79
CA GLN A 157 -1.17 36.69 2.66
C GLN A 157 -0.87 36.23 4.10
N ALA A 158 -1.51 35.14 4.55
CA ALA A 158 -1.31 34.59 5.89
C ALA A 158 -0.10 33.63 5.97
N THR A 159 0.20 32.93 4.87
CA THR A 159 1.21 31.86 4.84
C THR A 159 2.08 31.99 3.59
N PRO A 160 3.01 32.96 3.54
CA PRO A 160 3.92 33.09 2.40
C PRO A 160 4.77 31.83 2.20
N SER A 161 5.41 31.73 1.03
CA SER A 161 6.45 30.72 0.80
C SER A 161 7.78 31.29 1.28
N THR A 162 8.37 30.71 2.32
CA THR A 162 9.68 31.16 2.82
C THR A 162 10.48 30.01 3.36
N VAL A 163 11.62 29.73 2.74
CA VAL A 163 12.59 28.75 3.24
C VAL A 163 13.95 29.41 3.42
N SER A 164 14.77 28.81 4.27
CA SER A 164 16.14 29.25 4.50
C SER A 164 17.13 28.11 4.33
N ILE A 165 18.29 28.40 3.73
CA ILE A 165 19.48 27.56 3.83
C ILE A 165 20.14 27.84 5.19
N ILE A 166 20.38 26.78 5.95
CA ILE A 166 21.00 26.79 7.26
C ILE A 166 22.36 26.09 7.19
N LYS A 167 23.42 26.71 7.72
CA LYS A 167 24.73 26.09 7.95
C LYS A 167 24.96 25.95 9.45
N ASN A 168 25.18 24.74 9.96
CA ASN A 168 25.47 24.50 11.39
C ASN A 168 24.49 25.20 12.35
N GLY A 169 23.19 25.19 12.03
CA GLY A 169 22.15 25.88 12.81
C GLY A 169 22.05 27.40 12.59
N GLN A 170 22.93 28.00 11.78
CA GLN A 170 22.92 29.43 11.47
C GLN A 170 22.31 29.71 10.09
N HIS A 171 21.47 30.75 10.04
CA HIS A 171 20.87 31.22 8.81
C HIS A 171 21.92 31.72 7.80
N VAL A 172 21.81 31.29 6.54
CA VAL A 172 22.65 31.73 5.43
C VAL A 172 21.88 32.66 4.48
N VAL A 173 20.89 32.13 3.76
CA VAL A 173 20.06 32.87 2.80
C VAL A 173 18.59 32.44 2.89
N ILE A 174 17.69 33.31 2.45
CA ILE A 174 16.24 33.05 2.37
C ILE A 174 15.77 33.14 0.92
N ALA A 175 14.94 32.19 0.49
CA ALA A 175 14.05 32.37 -0.64
C ALA A 175 12.66 32.71 -0.10
N HIS A 176 12.22 33.95 -0.32
CA HIS A 176 10.92 34.46 0.10
C HIS A 176 10.07 34.80 -1.11
N ALA A 177 8.79 34.45 -1.06
CA ALA A 177 7.81 34.87 -2.03
C ALA A 177 6.47 35.15 -1.35
N HIS A 178 5.86 36.26 -1.71
CA HIS A 178 4.61 36.72 -1.14
C HIS A 178 3.85 37.53 -2.20
N GLN A 179 2.64 37.07 -2.54
CA GLN A 179 1.75 37.77 -3.46
C GLN A 179 0.29 37.44 -3.15
N ALA A 180 -0.64 38.22 -3.70
CA ALA A 180 -2.06 37.97 -3.60
C ALA A 180 -2.52 36.97 -4.69
N GLY A 181 -2.95 35.77 -4.26
CA GLY A 181 -3.60 34.79 -5.13
C GLY A 181 -2.68 34.00 -6.08
N ASN A 182 -3.19 32.86 -6.54
CA ASN A 182 -2.47 31.88 -7.36
C ASN A 182 -1.29 31.20 -6.63
N VAL A 183 -0.10 31.21 -7.26
CA VAL A 183 1.08 30.45 -6.86
C VAL A 183 2.32 31.31 -7.03
N VAL A 184 3.24 31.16 -6.09
CA VAL A 184 4.50 31.91 -6.06
C VAL A 184 5.68 30.98 -6.32
N ASN A 185 6.71 31.53 -6.95
CA ASN A 185 8.03 30.92 -7.00
C ASN A 185 9.08 31.88 -6.43
N SER A 186 10.12 31.33 -5.81
CA SER A 186 11.30 32.09 -5.41
C SER A 186 12.51 31.17 -5.37
N SER A 187 13.68 31.72 -5.63
CA SER A 187 14.93 30.97 -5.59
C SER A 187 16.04 31.85 -5.05
N ASN A 188 16.97 31.23 -4.33
CA ASN A 188 18.16 31.88 -3.80
C ASN A 188 19.30 30.86 -3.71
N GLY A 189 20.51 31.32 -3.43
CA GLY A 189 21.67 30.46 -3.29
C GLY A 189 22.85 31.20 -2.67
N ALA A 190 23.83 30.44 -2.21
CA ALA A 190 25.04 30.98 -1.60
C ALA A 190 26.23 30.08 -1.88
N VAL A 191 27.41 30.70 -1.96
CA VAL A 191 28.69 29.98 -1.89
C VAL A 191 29.15 29.97 -0.43
N LEU A 192 29.41 28.78 0.09
CA LEU A 192 29.83 28.54 1.46
C LEU A 192 31.21 27.89 1.50
N LEU A 193 32.09 28.43 2.35
CA LEU A 193 33.27 27.69 2.78
C LEU A 193 32.84 26.72 3.87
N LEU A 194 33.08 25.43 3.64
CA LEU A 194 32.75 24.36 4.56
C LEU A 194 34.02 23.65 5.01
N GLU A 195 34.07 23.33 6.30
CA GLU A 195 35.01 22.37 6.88
C GLU A 195 34.43 20.96 6.82
N VAL A 196 35.29 19.94 6.98
CA VAL A 196 34.82 18.54 7.03
C VAL A 196 33.86 18.38 8.20
N GLY A 197 32.67 17.84 7.94
CA GLY A 197 31.63 17.65 8.95
C GLY A 197 30.67 18.84 9.14
N ASP A 198 30.92 19.99 8.51
CA ASP A 198 29.94 21.07 8.47
C ASP A 198 28.65 20.57 7.81
N VAL A 199 27.50 20.95 8.38
CA VAL A 199 26.18 20.54 7.90
C VAL A 199 25.42 21.70 7.26
N VAL A 200 24.74 21.41 6.14
CA VAL A 200 23.89 22.35 5.42
C VAL A 200 22.53 21.71 5.13
N TYR A 201 21.45 22.42 5.43
CA TYR A 201 20.08 21.92 5.21
C TYR A 201 19.10 23.07 4.97
N VAL A 202 17.89 22.75 4.56
CA VAL A 202 16.83 23.74 4.30
C VAL A 202 15.76 23.65 5.38
N THR A 203 15.28 24.81 5.85
CA THR A 203 14.16 24.87 6.81
C THR A 203 13.03 25.72 6.25
N LEU A 204 11.81 25.18 6.32
CA LEU A 204 10.58 25.96 6.12
C LEU A 204 10.33 26.80 7.39
N LEU A 205 10.23 28.12 7.24
CA LEU A 205 9.99 29.00 8.39
C LEU A 205 8.59 28.77 8.99
N ALA A 206 8.44 29.02 10.28
CA ALA A 206 7.14 28.88 10.96
C ALA A 206 6.05 29.71 10.27
N ASN A 207 4.84 29.14 10.19
CA ASN A 207 3.68 29.76 9.53
C ASN A 207 3.94 30.08 8.04
N ARG A 208 4.65 29.19 7.33
CA ARG A 208 4.87 29.25 5.89
C ARG A 208 4.39 27.98 5.24
N ARG A 209 4.13 28.05 3.93
CA ARG A 209 3.64 26.90 3.18
C ARG A 209 4.38 26.79 1.85
N ILE A 210 4.70 25.56 1.48
CA ILE A 210 5.18 25.18 0.16
C ILE A 210 4.24 24.10 -0.38
N SER A 211 4.24 23.94 -1.70
CA SER A 211 3.47 22.88 -2.37
C SER A 211 4.34 22.23 -3.41
N ASP A 212 4.12 20.95 -3.68
CA ASP A 212 4.75 20.27 -4.81
C ASP A 212 3.75 19.44 -5.60
N SER A 213 4.17 18.98 -6.77
CA SER A 213 3.41 18.12 -7.66
C SER A 213 4.32 17.11 -8.35
N GLN A 214 3.76 16.29 -9.24
CA GLN A 214 4.55 15.39 -10.10
C GLN A 214 5.54 16.13 -11.02
N SER A 215 5.51 17.46 -11.07
CA SER A 215 6.43 18.31 -11.82
C SER A 215 7.66 18.77 -11.03
N ASN A 216 7.83 18.39 -9.75
CA ASN A 216 8.98 18.72 -8.90
C ASN A 216 9.37 20.20 -8.92
N HIS A 217 8.52 21.03 -8.33
CA HIS A 217 8.73 22.47 -8.33
C HIS A 217 9.78 22.93 -7.30
N ASN A 218 9.88 22.20 -6.18
CA ASN A 218 10.85 22.54 -5.13
C ASN A 218 12.15 21.78 -5.36
N THR A 219 13.27 22.48 -5.24
CA THR A 219 14.60 21.89 -5.41
C THR A 219 15.55 22.43 -4.37
N PHE A 220 16.39 21.54 -3.84
CA PHE A 220 17.59 21.89 -3.10
C PHE A 220 18.74 21.12 -3.73
N SER A 221 19.79 21.84 -4.13
CA SER A 221 20.98 21.24 -4.73
C SER A 221 22.24 21.92 -4.21
N GLY A 222 23.33 21.17 -4.19
CA GLY A 222 24.63 21.69 -3.86
C GLY A 222 25.76 20.87 -4.45
N TYR A 223 26.89 21.51 -4.72
CA TYR A 223 28.08 20.87 -5.28
C TYR A 223 29.36 21.59 -4.85
N LEU A 224 30.45 20.82 -4.78
CA LEU A 224 31.79 21.33 -4.53
C LEU A 224 32.28 22.12 -5.76
N LEU A 225 32.72 23.36 -5.55
CA LEU A 225 33.38 24.16 -6.58
C LEU A 225 34.87 23.81 -6.66
N PHE A 226 35.57 23.86 -5.52
CA PHE A 226 36.96 23.47 -5.41
C PHE A 226 37.34 23.12 -3.97
N PRO A 227 38.17 22.08 -3.76
CA PRO A 227 38.69 21.75 -2.44
C PRO A 227 39.72 22.79 -1.99
N LEU A 228 39.72 23.11 -0.70
CA LEU A 228 40.76 23.94 -0.08
C LEU A 228 41.77 23.02 0.59
N ARG A 229 43.03 23.08 0.15
CA ARG A 229 44.14 22.36 0.78
C ARG A 229 44.63 23.15 1.99
N GLU A 230 45.02 22.46 3.06
CA GLU A 230 45.84 23.07 4.11
C GLU A 230 47.20 23.41 3.49
N GLN A 231 47.67 24.63 3.76
CA GLN A 231 49.01 25.09 3.40
C GLN A 231 49.96 24.83 4.57
#